data_AF-A0A9D4WNE3-F1
#
_entry.id   AF-A0A9D4WNE3-F1
#
_cell.length_a   1.000
_cell.length_b   1.000
_cell.length_c   1.000
_cell.angle_alpha   90.00
_cell.angle_beta   90.00
_cell.angle_gamma   90.00
#
_symmetry.space_group_name_H-M   'P 1'
#
loop_
_entity.id
_entity.type
_entity.pdbx_description
1 polymer ?
#
loop_
_entity_poly.entity_id
_entity_poly.type
_entity_poly.pdbx_seq_one_letter_code
_entity_poly.pdbx_strand_id
1 'polypeptide(L)'
;MHTTRVAGWAGSMALYELTVFYPSDPVLDPMWRQGRVQSVNPAWGVDGFDPFVLGGIASHHIAAGTLEILAGLFHLSVCPPQRLYKGLCMGNIETVLSSSIAAVFFTAFVVVGIMWYGSATTLLELFGPTHYQWDQGYFQVGSMDNGDGITVGWLGHPIFRDKEGHELFVRRMPTFFETFLVVLVDGDGIVREDIPFQRAESKYNVE
;
A
#
# COMPACT_ATOMS: atom_id res chain seq x y z
N MET A 1 32.20 6.30 1.57
CA MET A 1 31.44 7.29 2.37
C MET A 1 29.92 7.16 2.18
N HIS A 2 29.39 7.17 0.94
CA HIS A 2 27.93 7.08 0.70
C HIS A 2 27.29 5.81 1.27
N THR A 3 27.74 4.60 0.88
CA THR A 3 27.16 3.31 1.33
C THR A 3 27.17 3.16 2.84
N THR A 4 28.24 3.60 3.51
CA THR A 4 28.35 3.58 4.98
C THR A 4 27.29 4.44 5.65
N ARG A 5 26.97 5.60 5.08
CA ARG A 5 25.91 6.49 5.61
C ARG A 5 24.53 5.87 5.43
N VAL A 6 24.27 5.24 4.27
CA VAL A 6 22.99 4.55 4.02
C VAL A 6 22.80 3.38 4.99
N ALA A 7 23.83 2.54 5.17
CA ALA A 7 23.78 1.44 6.13
C ALA A 7 23.64 1.94 7.58
N GLY A 8 24.38 3.00 7.95
CA GLY A 8 24.25 3.64 9.25
C GLY A 8 22.86 4.22 9.51
N TRP A 9 22.26 4.85 8.50
CA TRP A 9 20.88 5.34 8.57
C TRP A 9 19.88 4.19 8.78
N ALA A 10 19.99 3.11 8.01
CA ALA A 10 19.11 1.94 8.14
C ALA A 10 19.21 1.32 9.54
N GLY A 11 20.42 1.17 10.08
CA GLY A 11 20.65 0.66 11.43
C GLY A 11 20.09 1.58 12.52
N SER A 12 20.33 2.88 12.42
CA SER A 12 19.79 3.86 13.38
C SER A 12 18.26 3.91 13.37
N MET A 13 17.63 3.83 12.20
CA MET A 13 16.17 3.79 12.08
C MET A 13 15.60 2.51 12.70
N ALA A 14 16.21 1.35 12.43
CA ALA A 14 15.77 0.09 13.04
C ALA A 14 15.89 0.12 14.58
N LEU A 15 16.99 0.68 15.12
CA LEU A 15 17.15 0.84 16.56
C LEU A 15 16.11 1.81 17.14
N TYR A 16 15.85 2.93 16.47
CA TYR A 16 14.83 3.88 16.88
C TYR A 16 13.45 3.22 16.97
N GLU A 17 13.02 2.52 15.91
CA GLU A 17 11.74 1.81 15.89
C GLU A 17 11.64 0.81 17.04
N LEU A 18 12.70 0.03 17.31
CA LEU A 18 12.72 -0.91 18.45
C LEU A 18 12.53 -0.23 19.82
N THR A 19 12.96 1.04 19.97
CA THR A 19 12.77 1.76 21.25
C THR A 19 11.35 2.24 21.48
N VAL A 20 10.56 2.45 20.42
CA VAL A 20 9.17 2.92 20.49
C VAL A 20 8.16 1.81 20.12
N PHE A 21 8.64 0.64 19.73
CA PHE A 21 7.81 -0.50 19.34
C PHE A 21 7.11 -1.14 20.54
N TYR A 22 5.79 -1.29 20.43
CA TYR A 22 4.94 -1.93 21.41
C TYR A 22 4.37 -3.23 20.81
N PRO A 23 4.85 -4.42 21.24
CA PRO A 23 4.50 -5.68 20.60
C PRO A 23 3.27 -6.39 21.20
N SER A 24 2.57 -5.77 22.15
CA SER A 24 1.63 -6.50 23.03
C SER A 24 0.29 -6.87 22.40
N ASP A 25 -0.18 -6.13 21.38
CA ASP A 25 -1.46 -6.42 20.73
C ASP A 25 -1.33 -6.43 19.20
N PRO A 26 -0.96 -7.57 18.59
CA PRO A 26 -0.78 -7.67 17.14
C PRO A 26 -2.11 -7.66 16.36
N VAL A 27 -3.26 -7.54 17.02
CA VAL A 27 -4.60 -7.53 16.38
C VAL A 27 -5.13 -6.10 16.30
N LEU A 28 -5.08 -5.35 17.40
CA LEU A 28 -5.59 -3.97 17.49
C LEU A 28 -4.49 -2.91 17.42
N ASP A 29 -3.23 -3.30 17.62
CA ASP A 29 -1.99 -2.53 17.38
C ASP A 29 -1.06 -3.34 16.44
N PRO A 30 -1.56 -3.74 15.24
CA PRO A 30 -0.95 -4.77 14.40
C PRO A 30 0.31 -4.32 13.70
N MET A 31 1.01 -5.31 13.12
CA MET A 31 2.13 -4.98 12.27
C MET A 31 1.71 -4.29 11.00
N TRP A 32 1.81 -2.98 10.97
CA TRP A 32 2.88 -2.32 10.20
C TRP A 32 4.15 -2.22 11.12
N ARG A 33 4.33 -3.30 11.92
CA ARG A 33 5.01 -3.75 13.21
C ARG A 33 4.93 -5.32 13.68
N GLN A 34 5.68 -6.33 13.13
CA GLN A 34 5.54 -7.85 12.99
C GLN A 34 4.83 -8.63 11.80
N GLY A 35 5.56 -8.94 10.72
CA GLY A 35 5.15 -9.81 9.60
C GLY A 35 5.71 -11.22 9.76
N ARG A 36 5.14 -12.22 9.06
CA ARG A 36 5.61 -13.62 9.15
C ARG A 36 6.37 -14.02 7.89
N VAL A 37 7.53 -14.64 8.08
CA VAL A 37 8.28 -15.26 6.98
C VAL A 37 7.66 -16.63 6.71
N GLN A 38 7.14 -16.82 5.50
CA GLN A 38 6.65 -18.11 5.03
C GLN A 38 7.44 -18.55 3.79
N SER A 39 7.56 -19.86 3.61
CA SER A 39 8.11 -20.40 2.37
C SER A 39 7.09 -20.23 1.25
N VAL A 40 7.59 -19.92 0.05
CA VAL A 40 6.77 -19.70 -1.14
C VAL A 40 7.28 -20.61 -2.25
N ASN A 41 6.38 -21.39 -2.84
CA ASN A 41 6.69 -22.16 -4.04
C ASN A 41 6.63 -21.26 -5.29
N PRO A 42 7.57 -21.38 -6.23
CA PRO A 42 7.57 -20.56 -7.43
C PRO A 42 6.41 -20.93 -8.37
N ALA A 43 5.77 -19.90 -8.93
CA ALA A 43 4.74 -20.04 -9.96
C ALA A 43 5.36 -19.77 -11.34
N TRP A 44 5.29 -20.75 -12.24
CA TRP A 44 5.88 -20.68 -13.59
C TRP A 44 4.84 -20.49 -14.69
N GLY A 45 3.55 -20.52 -14.35
CA GLY A 45 2.46 -20.29 -15.29
C GLY A 45 2.19 -18.80 -15.51
N VAL A 46 1.06 -18.52 -16.15
CA VAL A 46 0.57 -17.15 -16.38
C VAL A 46 0.25 -16.41 -15.07
N ASP A 47 -0.10 -17.17 -14.03
CA ASP A 47 -0.33 -16.70 -12.66
C ASP A 47 0.93 -16.09 -12.02
N GLY A 48 2.13 -16.50 -12.46
CA GLY A 48 3.39 -15.88 -11.99
C GLY A 48 3.56 -14.42 -12.41
N PHE A 49 2.72 -13.90 -13.32
CA PHE A 49 2.70 -12.48 -13.71
C PHE A 49 1.60 -11.68 -13.01
N ASP A 50 0.74 -12.33 -12.21
CA ASP A 50 -0.23 -11.64 -11.37
C ASP A 50 0.52 -10.94 -10.21
N PRO A 51 0.43 -9.60 -10.06
CA PRO A 51 1.12 -8.87 -9.01
C PRO A 51 0.68 -9.25 -7.59
N PHE A 52 -0.40 -10.02 -7.43
CA PHE A 52 -0.92 -10.49 -6.15
C PHE A 52 -0.52 -11.95 -5.82
N VAL A 53 0.20 -12.64 -6.70
CA VAL A 53 0.69 -14.01 -6.48
C VAL A 53 2.15 -14.01 -6.04
N LEU A 54 2.41 -14.40 -4.79
CA LEU A 54 3.76 -14.48 -4.21
C LEU A 54 4.70 -15.41 -5.01
N GLY A 55 4.17 -16.48 -5.60
CA GLY A 55 4.95 -17.44 -6.39
C GLY A 55 5.63 -16.80 -7.60
N GLY A 56 5.06 -15.73 -8.16
CA GLY A 56 5.66 -14.96 -9.24
C GLY A 56 6.95 -14.24 -8.85
N ILE A 57 7.07 -13.83 -7.58
CA ILE A 57 8.28 -13.17 -7.07
C ILE A 57 9.45 -14.15 -7.07
N ALA A 58 9.22 -15.37 -6.56
CA ALA A 58 10.26 -16.40 -6.50
C ALA A 58 10.72 -16.82 -7.90
N SER A 59 9.79 -17.08 -8.83
CA SER A 59 10.14 -17.41 -10.21
C SER A 59 10.83 -16.26 -10.95
N HIS A 60 10.40 -15.01 -10.71
CA HIS A 60 11.06 -13.82 -11.25
C HIS A 60 12.52 -13.72 -10.81
N HIS A 61 12.82 -13.87 -9.51
CA HIS A 61 14.19 -13.80 -9.00
C HIS A 61 15.08 -14.92 -9.58
N ILE A 62 14.55 -16.14 -9.69
CA ILE A 62 15.29 -17.27 -10.27
C ILE A 62 15.59 -17.02 -11.75
N ALA A 63 14.57 -16.63 -12.53
CA ALA A 63 14.70 -16.42 -13.97
C ALA A 63 15.59 -15.20 -14.29
N ALA A 64 15.33 -14.06 -13.65
CA ALA A 64 16.09 -12.83 -13.83
C ALA A 64 17.54 -13.02 -13.37
N GLY A 65 17.78 -13.64 -12.21
CA GLY A 65 19.13 -13.90 -11.72
C GLY A 65 19.93 -14.83 -12.64
N THR A 66 19.30 -15.88 -13.17
CA THR A 66 19.95 -16.76 -14.15
C THR A 66 20.32 -16.00 -15.43
N LEU A 67 19.40 -15.17 -15.93
CA LEU A 67 19.63 -14.35 -17.12
C LEU A 67 20.73 -13.31 -16.89
N GLU A 68 20.76 -12.67 -15.73
CA GLU A 68 21.75 -11.65 -15.38
C GLU A 68 23.16 -12.24 -15.28
N ILE A 69 23.32 -13.47 -14.77
CA ILE A 69 24.60 -14.18 -14.78
C ILE A 69 25.07 -14.42 -16.21
N LEU A 70 24.19 -14.91 -17.10
CA LEU A 70 24.52 -15.13 -18.51
C LEU A 70 24.86 -13.83 -19.23
N ALA A 71 24.09 -12.76 -18.99
CA ALA A 71 24.35 -11.44 -19.54
C ALA A 71 25.68 -10.85 -19.02
N GLY A 72 25.99 -11.04 -17.74
CA GLY A 72 27.26 -10.65 -17.14
C GLY A 72 28.45 -11.36 -17.79
N LEU A 73 28.36 -12.68 -17.98
CA LEU A 73 29.38 -13.46 -18.70
C LEU A 73 29.55 -12.99 -20.14
N PHE A 74 28.45 -12.66 -20.82
CA PHE A 74 28.48 -12.08 -22.16
C PHE A 74 29.23 -10.73 -22.17
N HIS A 75 28.88 -9.82 -21.26
CA HIS A 75 29.52 -8.50 -21.17
C HIS A 75 30.99 -8.55 -20.74
N LEU A 76 31.41 -9.59 -20.01
CA LEU A 76 32.82 -9.86 -19.70
C LEU A 76 33.59 -10.44 -20.91
N SER A 77 32.91 -11.20 -21.76
CA SER A 77 33.53 -11.94 -22.87
C SER A 77 33.57 -11.15 -24.18
N VAL A 78 32.70 -10.15 -24.35
CA VAL A 78 32.47 -9.48 -25.64
C VAL A 78 32.66 -7.98 -25.50
N CYS A 79 33.59 -7.41 -26.28
CA CYS A 79 33.77 -5.96 -26.36
C CYS A 79 32.60 -5.28 -27.10
N PRO A 80 32.26 -4.03 -26.74
CA PRO A 80 31.17 -3.32 -27.38
C PRO A 80 31.47 -3.04 -28.87
N PRO A 81 30.47 -3.16 -29.76
CA PRO A 81 30.60 -2.76 -31.15
C PRO A 81 30.98 -1.29 -31.31
N GLN A 82 31.86 -0.99 -32.27
CA GLN A 82 32.41 0.37 -32.48
C GLN A 82 31.33 1.45 -32.69
N ARG A 83 30.22 1.10 -33.36
CA ARG A 83 29.10 2.02 -33.57
C ARG A 83 28.41 2.41 -32.26
N LEU A 84 28.21 1.44 -31.36
CA LEU A 84 27.59 1.68 -30.06
C LEU A 84 28.54 2.43 -29.12
N TYR A 85 29.83 2.05 -29.13
CA TYR A 85 30.84 2.71 -28.30
C TYR A 85 30.90 4.23 -28.57
N LYS A 86 30.92 4.61 -29.86
CA LYS A 86 30.90 6.01 -30.28
C LYS A 86 29.52 6.65 -30.11
N GLY A 87 28.46 5.97 -30.52
CA GLY A 87 27.09 6.53 -30.51
C GLY A 87 26.56 6.80 -29.11
N LEU A 88 26.95 6.00 -28.13
CA LEU A 88 26.58 6.17 -26.72
C LEU A 88 27.68 6.83 -25.88
N CYS A 89 28.77 7.30 -26.49
CA CYS A 89 29.87 7.94 -25.76
C CYS A 89 30.38 7.09 -24.58
N MET A 90 30.60 5.79 -24.78
CA MET A 90 30.94 4.84 -23.70
C MET A 90 32.30 5.11 -23.01
N GLY A 91 33.13 5.99 -23.58
CA GLY A 91 34.35 6.48 -22.93
C GLY A 91 34.11 7.56 -21.86
N ASN A 92 32.90 8.13 -21.76
CA ASN A 92 32.53 9.10 -20.74
C ASN A 92 31.74 8.41 -19.60
N ILE A 93 32.18 8.61 -18.37
CA ILE A 93 31.49 8.06 -17.18
C ILE A 93 30.11 8.70 -16.95
N GLU A 94 29.90 9.93 -17.42
CA GLU A 94 28.61 10.61 -17.27
C GLU A 94 27.50 9.90 -18.05
N THR A 95 27.82 9.17 -19.13
CA THR A 95 26.85 8.32 -19.82
C THR A 95 26.30 7.25 -18.88
N VAL A 96 27.18 6.60 -18.11
CA VAL A 96 26.77 5.58 -17.13
C VAL A 96 25.92 6.22 -16.03
N LEU A 97 26.28 7.42 -15.58
CA LEU A 97 25.48 8.17 -14.62
C LEU A 97 24.07 8.47 -15.16
N SER A 98 23.98 8.96 -16.41
CA SER A 98 22.72 9.26 -17.08
C SER A 98 21.81 8.03 -17.20
N SER A 99 22.33 6.91 -17.70
CA SER A 99 21.56 5.68 -17.82
C SER A 99 21.17 5.09 -16.46
N SER A 100 22.02 5.24 -15.44
CA SER A 100 21.74 4.74 -14.09
C SER A 100 20.62 5.54 -13.42
N ILE A 101 20.61 6.87 -13.58
CA ILE A 101 19.53 7.72 -13.06
C ILE A 101 18.19 7.33 -13.70
N ALA A 102 18.17 7.09 -15.01
CA ALA A 102 16.96 6.65 -15.70
C ALA A 102 16.44 5.30 -15.17
N ALA A 103 17.33 4.33 -14.94
CA ALA A 103 16.96 3.03 -14.39
C ALA A 103 16.44 3.13 -12.94
N VAL A 104 17.10 3.93 -12.08
CA VAL A 104 16.66 4.14 -10.69
C VAL A 104 15.30 4.85 -10.64
N PHE A 105 15.08 5.84 -11.50
CA PHE A 105 13.81 6.55 -11.60
C PHE A 105 12.69 5.63 -12.07
N PHE A 106 12.95 4.77 -13.06
CA PHE A 106 12.00 3.75 -13.49
C PHE A 106 11.59 2.83 -12.33
N THR A 107 12.56 2.30 -11.57
CA THR A 107 12.27 1.47 -10.39
C THR A 107 11.47 2.23 -9.34
N ALA A 108 11.77 3.51 -9.10
CA ALA A 108 11.01 4.34 -8.16
C ALA A 108 9.54 4.48 -8.57
N PHE A 109 9.26 4.69 -9.86
CA PHE A 109 7.88 4.76 -10.36
C PHE A 109 7.12 3.44 -10.20
N VAL A 110 7.78 2.31 -10.47
CA VAL A 110 7.18 0.99 -10.27
C VAL A 110 6.85 0.75 -8.80
N VAL A 111 7.80 1.04 -7.90
CA VAL A 111 7.61 0.86 -6.45
C VAL A 111 6.51 1.77 -5.89
N VAL A 112 6.43 3.02 -6.36
CA VAL A 112 5.33 3.94 -6.00
C VAL A 112 3.98 3.37 -6.46
N GLY A 113 3.91 2.86 -7.70
CA GLY A 113 2.68 2.26 -8.23
C GLY A 113 2.20 1.07 -7.40
N ILE A 114 3.07 0.09 -7.15
CA ILE A 114 2.68 -1.10 -6.39
C ILE A 114 2.34 -0.78 -4.93
N MET A 115 2.95 0.24 -4.33
CA MET A 115 2.58 0.72 -3.00
C MET A 115 1.19 1.36 -2.99
N TRP A 116 0.88 2.18 -3.98
CA TRP A 116 -0.39 2.89 -4.07
C TRP A 116 -1.59 1.97 -4.37
N TYR A 117 -1.40 1.02 -5.29
CA TYR A 117 -2.46 0.12 -5.73
C TYR A 117 -2.51 -1.20 -4.94
N GLY A 118 -1.43 -1.55 -4.23
CA GLY A 118 -1.28 -2.83 -3.56
C GLY A 118 -0.68 -3.91 -4.48
N SER A 119 0.05 -4.84 -3.87
CA SER A 119 0.69 -6.00 -4.51
C SER A 119 1.04 -7.05 -3.45
N ALA A 120 1.49 -8.23 -3.89
CA ALA A 120 2.05 -9.26 -3.01
C ALA A 120 3.29 -8.80 -2.20
N THR A 121 3.94 -7.71 -2.62
CA THR A 121 5.10 -7.12 -1.90
C THR A 121 4.75 -5.96 -0.97
N THR A 122 3.50 -5.48 -1.00
CA THR A 122 3.03 -4.33 -0.21
C THR A 122 1.76 -4.74 0.53
N LEU A 123 1.94 -5.72 1.43
CA LEU A 123 0.86 -6.40 2.13
C LEU A 123 0.14 -5.46 3.10
N LEU A 124 -1.19 -5.64 3.20
CA LEU A 124 -2.07 -4.81 4.04
C LEU A 124 -1.65 -4.83 5.50
N GLU A 125 -1.18 -5.99 5.99
CA GLU A 125 -0.71 -6.11 7.36
C GLU A 125 0.43 -5.10 7.50
N LEU A 126 1.52 -5.28 6.75
CA LEU A 126 2.74 -4.49 6.88
C LEU A 126 2.63 -2.98 6.52
N PHE A 127 1.69 -2.58 5.67
CA PHE A 127 1.63 -1.20 5.14
C PHE A 127 0.27 -0.51 5.32
N GLY A 128 -0.71 -1.18 5.93
CA GLY A 128 -2.09 -0.72 6.00
C GLY A 128 -2.88 -0.96 4.71
N PRO A 129 -4.21 -0.77 4.75
CA PRO A 129 -5.07 -0.94 3.58
C PRO A 129 -4.90 0.20 2.57
N THR A 130 -5.27 -0.08 1.31
CA THR A 130 -5.29 0.95 0.26
C THR A 130 -6.62 1.71 0.27
N HIS A 131 -6.60 2.95 -0.21
CA HIS A 131 -7.82 3.75 -0.38
C HIS A 131 -8.87 3.06 -1.27
N TYR A 132 -8.43 2.28 -2.27
CA TYR A 132 -9.35 1.52 -3.12
C TYR A 132 -10.17 0.49 -2.34
N GLN A 133 -9.61 -0.07 -1.26
CA GLN A 133 -10.35 -0.97 -0.37
C GLN A 133 -11.42 -0.24 0.43
N TRP A 134 -11.19 1.03 0.80
CA TRP A 134 -12.21 1.88 1.42
C TRP A 134 -13.34 2.21 0.44
N ASP A 135 -12.99 2.66 -0.78
CA ASP A 135 -13.97 3.05 -1.80
C ASP A 135 -14.91 1.93 -2.21
N GLN A 136 -14.39 0.69 -2.25
CA GLN A 136 -15.16 -0.52 -2.58
C GLN A 136 -15.81 -1.17 -1.34
N GLY A 137 -15.59 -0.62 -0.15
CA GLY A 137 -16.21 -1.09 1.09
C GLY A 137 -15.61 -2.37 1.68
N TYR A 138 -14.40 -2.78 1.27
CA TYR A 138 -13.70 -3.97 1.76
C TYR A 138 -13.13 -3.80 3.18
N PHE A 139 -12.47 -2.68 3.46
CA PHE A 139 -11.87 -2.40 4.77
C PHE A 139 -12.25 -0.99 5.24
N GLN A 140 -12.43 -0.85 6.55
CA GLN A 140 -12.71 0.41 7.23
C GLN A 140 -11.57 0.69 8.19
N VAL A 141 -10.57 1.47 7.77
CA VAL A 141 -9.41 1.75 8.61
C VAL A 141 -8.88 3.14 8.28
N GLY A 142 -8.38 3.83 9.31
CA GLY A 142 -7.51 4.99 9.20
C GLY A 142 -6.13 4.68 9.80
N SER A 143 -5.21 5.64 9.71
CA SER A 143 -4.01 5.68 10.55
C SER A 143 -4.29 6.62 11.72
N MET A 144 -4.11 6.15 12.95
CA MET A 144 -5.13 6.40 13.98
C MET A 144 -4.60 6.91 15.33
N ASP A 145 -3.54 6.34 15.91
CA ASP A 145 -3.23 6.54 17.34
C ASP A 145 -3.11 8.00 17.84
N ASN A 146 -2.48 8.89 17.07
CA ASN A 146 -2.36 10.32 17.45
C ASN A 146 -3.54 11.19 16.98
N GLY A 147 -4.42 10.66 16.13
CA GLY A 147 -5.60 11.33 15.60
C GLY A 147 -6.86 10.96 16.39
N ASP A 148 -7.26 9.69 16.35
CA ASP A 148 -8.48 9.16 16.99
C ASP A 148 -8.20 8.20 18.16
N GLY A 149 -6.93 7.89 18.43
CA GLY A 149 -6.50 7.17 19.64
C GLY A 149 -6.17 5.70 19.41
N ILE A 150 -5.71 5.03 20.47
CA ILE A 150 -5.39 3.59 20.44
C ILE A 150 -6.69 2.80 20.55
N THR A 151 -6.89 1.84 19.64
CA THR A 151 -8.07 0.98 19.64
C THR A 151 -8.07 0.03 20.83
N VAL A 152 -9.11 0.10 21.67
CA VAL A 152 -9.27 -0.76 22.87
C VAL A 152 -10.10 -2.01 22.58
N GLY A 153 -11.06 -1.92 21.65
CA GLY A 153 -11.92 -3.04 21.31
C GLY A 153 -13.10 -2.64 20.42
N TRP A 154 -13.77 -3.66 19.88
CA TRP A 154 -14.94 -3.47 19.01
C TRP A 154 -16.22 -3.32 19.83
N LEU A 155 -16.97 -2.24 19.60
CA LEU A 155 -18.24 -1.94 20.29
C LEU A 155 -19.45 -2.70 19.69
N GLY A 156 -19.23 -3.55 18.68
CA GLY A 156 -20.29 -4.26 17.97
C GLY A 156 -20.75 -3.55 16.70
N HIS A 157 -21.66 -4.21 15.97
CA HIS A 157 -22.27 -3.64 14.77
C HIS A 157 -23.55 -2.87 15.15
N PRO A 158 -23.60 -1.54 14.99
CA PRO A 158 -24.80 -0.78 15.31
C PRO A 158 -25.88 -1.04 14.24
N ILE A 159 -27.12 -1.23 14.69
CA ILE A 159 -28.30 -1.34 13.83
C ILE A 159 -29.23 -0.18 14.18
N PHE A 160 -29.50 0.67 13.20
CA PHE A 160 -30.42 1.79 13.34
C PHE A 160 -31.79 1.37 12.81
N ARG A 161 -32.85 1.79 13.50
CA ARG A 161 -34.23 1.56 13.07
C ARG A 161 -35.06 2.80 13.23
N ASP A 162 -35.92 3.08 12.27
CA ASP A 162 -36.92 4.15 12.37
C ASP A 162 -38.08 3.76 13.31
N LYS A 163 -39.03 4.68 13.49
CA LYS A 163 -40.25 4.48 14.31
C LYS A 163 -41.14 3.35 13.77
N GLU A 164 -41.00 2.98 12.49
CA GLU A 164 -41.75 1.93 11.80
C GLU A 164 -41.02 0.57 11.86
N GLY A 165 -39.78 0.55 12.35
CA GLY A 165 -38.94 -0.63 12.49
C GLY A 165 -38.11 -0.98 11.26
N HIS A 166 -38.09 -0.13 10.23
CA HIS A 166 -37.22 -0.32 9.07
C HIS A 166 -35.76 -0.11 9.48
N GLU A 167 -34.88 -0.94 8.95
CA GLU A 167 -33.44 -0.79 9.16
C GLU A 167 -32.89 0.38 8.34
N LEU A 168 -32.06 1.19 8.99
CA LEU A 168 -31.45 2.37 8.40
C LEU A 168 -29.93 2.22 8.31
N PHE A 169 -29.37 2.80 7.25
CA PHE A 169 -27.94 2.77 6.94
C PHE A 169 -27.38 4.20 6.89
N VAL A 170 -26.33 4.45 7.67
CA VAL A 170 -25.61 5.73 7.62
C VAL A 170 -24.83 5.83 6.30
N ARG A 171 -25.02 6.93 5.56
CA ARG A 171 -24.24 7.18 4.35
C ARG A 171 -22.77 7.41 4.70
N ARG A 172 -21.89 6.58 4.14
CA ARG A 172 -20.44 6.69 4.36
C ARG A 172 -19.87 7.95 3.71
N MET A 173 -18.87 8.51 4.38
CA MET A 173 -18.07 9.63 3.92
C MET A 173 -17.14 9.20 2.78
N PRO A 174 -17.26 9.79 1.58
CA PRO A 174 -16.29 9.60 0.51
C PRO A 174 -14.98 10.32 0.86
N THR A 175 -13.86 9.81 0.39
CA THR A 175 -12.54 10.26 0.84
C THR A 175 -12.15 11.68 0.40
N PHE A 176 -12.82 12.23 -0.61
CA PHE A 176 -12.56 13.61 -1.04
C PHE A 176 -13.02 14.64 0.00
N PHE A 177 -13.95 14.28 0.89
CA PHE A 177 -14.52 15.20 1.84
C PHE A 177 -13.68 15.24 3.13
N GLU A 178 -13.49 16.45 3.68
CA GLU A 178 -12.94 16.64 5.03
C GLU A 178 -14.04 16.69 6.10
N THR A 179 -15.26 17.08 5.70
CA THR A 179 -16.47 17.03 6.52
C THR A 179 -17.63 16.49 5.69
N PHE A 180 -18.50 15.69 6.31
CA PHE A 180 -19.62 15.07 5.60
C PHE A 180 -20.89 15.07 6.46
N LEU A 181 -22.03 15.23 5.79
CA LEU A 181 -23.33 15.28 6.45
C LEU A 181 -23.70 13.90 6.99
N VAL A 182 -24.43 13.89 8.10
CA VAL A 182 -25.02 12.66 8.64
C VAL A 182 -26.40 12.48 8.02
N VAL A 183 -26.52 11.45 7.18
CA VAL A 183 -27.76 11.08 6.48
C VAL A 183 -27.95 9.58 6.62
N LEU A 184 -29.16 9.18 6.98
CA LEU A 184 -29.59 7.79 7.10
C LEU A 184 -30.57 7.46 5.98
N VAL A 185 -30.33 6.34 5.31
CA VAL A 185 -31.15 5.84 4.21
C VAL A 185 -31.70 4.46 4.53
N ASP A 186 -32.86 4.11 4.00
CA ASP A 186 -33.38 2.74 4.04
C ASP A 186 -32.69 1.82 3.02
N GLY A 187 -33.14 0.56 2.95
CA GLY A 187 -32.61 -0.43 2.01
C GLY A 187 -32.82 -0.09 0.52
N ASP A 188 -33.74 0.82 0.21
CA ASP A 188 -34.00 1.30 -1.15
C ASP A 188 -33.22 2.59 -1.47
N GLY A 189 -32.43 3.09 -0.51
CA GLY A 189 -31.63 4.31 -0.66
C GLY A 189 -32.44 5.61 -0.46
N ILE A 190 -33.65 5.53 0.07
CA ILE A 190 -34.49 6.69 0.37
C ILE A 190 -34.06 7.29 1.69
N VAL A 191 -33.88 8.61 1.74
CA VAL A 191 -33.55 9.33 2.98
C VAL A 191 -34.71 9.22 3.96
N ARG A 192 -34.42 8.73 5.17
CA ARG A 192 -35.39 8.61 6.26
C ARG A 192 -35.09 9.52 7.43
N GLU A 193 -33.82 9.71 7.76
CA GLU A 193 -33.38 10.57 8.86
C GLU A 193 -32.09 11.34 8.50
N ASP A 194 -31.91 12.52 9.08
CA ASP A 194 -30.70 13.35 8.97
C ASP A 194 -30.40 14.12 10.27
N ILE A 195 -29.20 14.68 10.34
CA ILE A 195 -28.88 15.72 11.33
C ILE A 195 -28.93 17.08 10.60
N PRO A 196 -30.01 17.86 10.78
CA PRO A 196 -30.21 19.07 10.00
C PRO A 196 -29.27 20.19 10.43
N PHE A 197 -28.68 20.89 9.46
CA PHE A 197 -27.90 22.10 9.73
C PHE A 197 -28.80 23.27 10.17
N GLN A 198 -29.92 23.47 9.48
CA GLN A 198 -30.96 24.44 9.86
C GLN A 198 -32.21 23.70 10.36
N ARG A 199 -32.64 24.03 11.58
CA ARG A 199 -33.78 23.34 12.23
C ARG A 199 -35.15 23.93 11.86
N ALA A 200 -35.21 25.15 11.33
CA ALA A 200 -36.46 25.87 11.11
C ALA A 200 -37.44 25.14 10.15
N GLU A 201 -36.91 24.38 9.19
CA GLU A 201 -37.69 23.64 8.19
C GLU A 201 -37.33 22.15 8.16
N SER A 202 -36.78 21.60 9.25
CA SER A 202 -36.36 20.19 9.26
C SER A 202 -37.56 19.24 9.17
N LYS A 203 -37.42 18.23 8.31
CA LYS A 203 -38.43 17.18 8.06
C LYS A 203 -37.95 15.78 8.39
N TYR A 204 -36.64 15.59 8.48
CA TYR A 204 -35.98 14.29 8.66
C TYR A 204 -35.16 14.26 9.96
N ASN A 205 -35.40 15.18 10.89
CA ASN A 205 -34.74 15.16 12.20
C ASN A 205 -35.06 13.84 12.94
N VAL A 206 -34.09 13.37 13.72
CA VAL A 206 -34.19 12.13 14.51
C VAL A 206 -35.25 12.22 15.63
N GLU A 207 -35.57 13.43 16.11
CA GLU A 207 -36.59 13.69 17.15
C GLU A 207 -38.02 13.55 16.58
#